data_AF-A0A1G1LJ35-F1
#
_entry.id   AF-A0A1G1LJ35-F1
#
_cell.length_a   1.000
_cell.length_b   1.000
_cell.length_c   1.000
_cell.angle_alpha   90.00
_cell.angle_beta   90.00
_cell.angle_gamma   90.00
#
_symmetry.space_group_name_H-M   'P 1'
#
loop_
_entity.id
_entity.type
_entity.pdbx_description
1 polymer ?
#
loop_
_entity_poly.entity_id
_entity_poly.type
_entity_poly.pdbx_seq_one_letter_code
_entity_poly.pdbx_strand_id
1 'polypeptide(L)'
;MRINRFIVGLVLLLWFTGCYREISSERTRIIEVASALAEQEGFNPQEMNVLYDEGNTKWDEVRTLIEKSSGKNETAFSVLDGKNYQAVRFAPRREMLGGVLWVFVDRDNLQVISFFGEE
;
A
#
# COMPACT_ATOMS: atom_id res chain seq x y z
N MET A 1 29.81 25.46 60.59
CA MET A 1 31.20 25.45 60.06
C MET A 1 31.52 23.99 59.73
N ARG A 2 31.66 23.48 58.51
CA ARG A 2 31.98 24.00 57.17
C ARG A 2 30.98 23.42 56.15
N ILE A 3 30.55 24.26 55.20
CA ILE A 3 29.75 23.90 54.03
C ILE A 3 30.74 23.45 52.95
N ASN A 4 30.74 22.17 52.58
CA ASN A 4 31.49 21.69 51.42
C ASN A 4 30.65 21.84 50.17
N ARG A 5 31.07 22.77 49.33
CA ARG A 5 30.58 23.01 47.97
C ARG A 5 31.18 21.93 47.06
N PHE A 6 30.34 21.06 46.50
CA PHE A 6 30.65 20.37 45.26
C PHE A 6 29.50 20.61 44.29
N ILE A 7 29.64 21.70 43.53
CA ILE A 7 28.99 21.88 42.25
C ILE A 7 29.74 20.94 41.30
N VAL A 8 29.11 19.83 40.91
CA VAL A 8 29.55 19.05 39.75
C VAL A 8 28.35 18.89 38.86
N GLY A 9 28.47 19.48 37.67
CA GLY A 9 27.39 19.70 36.71
C GLY A 9 26.67 18.43 36.31
N LEU A 10 25.35 18.47 36.42
CA LEU A 10 24.48 17.55 35.71
C LEU A 10 24.09 18.24 34.39
N VAL A 11 24.91 18.03 33.37
CA VAL A 11 24.64 18.46 32.01
C VAL A 11 23.41 17.69 31.52
N LEU A 12 22.37 18.45 31.17
CA LEU A 12 21.16 18.01 30.48
C LEU A 12 21.51 17.12 29.28
N LEU A 13 21.34 15.81 29.45
CA LEU A 13 21.13 14.89 28.33
C LEU A 13 19.70 15.16 27.83
N LEU A 14 19.59 16.18 26.96
CA LEU A 14 18.52 16.27 25.98
C LEU A 14 18.64 15.03 25.10
N TRP A 15 17.92 13.97 25.49
CA TRP A 15 17.64 12.87 24.60
C TRP A 15 16.84 13.46 23.45
N PHE A 16 17.56 13.75 22.36
CA PHE A 16 17.01 13.79 21.03
C PHE A 16 16.24 12.48 20.85
N THR A 17 14.94 12.50 21.10
CA THR A 17 14.01 11.64 20.38
C THR A 17 14.07 12.11 18.93
N GLY A 18 15.15 11.77 18.25
CA GLY A 18 15.16 11.71 16.81
C GLY A 18 14.01 10.79 16.47
N CYS A 19 12.91 11.35 15.97
CA CYS A 19 11.96 10.59 15.19
C CYS A 19 12.77 10.01 14.04
N TYR A 20 13.28 8.79 14.22
CA TYR A 20 13.66 7.92 13.12
C TYR A 20 12.36 7.57 12.41
N ARG A 21 11.83 8.54 11.67
CA ARG A 21 10.80 8.28 10.68
C ARG A 21 11.56 7.61 9.57
N GLU A 22 11.64 6.29 9.63
CA GLU A 22 12.08 5.48 8.51
C GLU A 22 11.26 5.95 7.32
N ILE A 23 11.91 6.66 6.39
CA ILE A 23 11.26 7.13 5.17
C ILE A 23 11.11 5.88 4.32
N SER A 24 10.07 5.08 4.59
CA SER A 24 9.73 3.98 3.71
C SER A 24 9.35 4.57 2.35
N SER A 25 9.86 3.94 1.29
CA SER A 25 9.60 4.41 -0.07
C SER A 25 8.09 4.48 -0.33
N GLU A 26 7.66 5.39 -1.22
CA GLU A 26 6.25 5.48 -1.63
C GLU A 26 5.68 4.11 -2.01
N ARG A 27 6.44 3.33 -2.78
CA ARG A 27 6.12 1.94 -3.14
C ARG A 27 5.84 1.07 -1.91
N THR A 28 6.70 1.12 -0.90
CA THR A 28 6.52 0.34 0.35
C THR A 28 5.21 0.72 1.03
N ARG A 29 4.92 2.02 1.16
CA ARG A 29 3.70 2.52 1.82
C ARG A 29 2.44 2.14 1.05
N ILE A 30 2.48 2.20 -0.28
CA ILE A 30 1.36 1.77 -1.13
C ILE A 30 1.12 0.26 -0.98
N ILE A 31 2.18 -0.56 -0.98
CA ILE A 31 2.06 -2.00 -0.76
C ILE A 31 1.47 -2.28 0.62
N GLU A 32 1.92 -1.59 1.68
CA GLU A 32 1.38 -1.75 3.04
C GLU A 32 -0.12 -1.44 3.10
N VAL A 33 -0.56 -0.32 2.50
CA VAL A 33 -1.98 0.05 2.43
C VAL A 33 -2.78 -0.99 1.65
N ALA A 34 -2.26 -1.44 0.51
CA ALA A 34 -2.92 -2.45 -0.32
C ALA A 34 -2.98 -3.82 0.37
N SER A 35 -1.93 -4.22 1.09
CA SER A 35 -1.88 -5.46 1.87
C SER A 35 -2.88 -5.44 3.01
N ALA A 36 -3.02 -4.31 3.71
CA ALA A 36 -4.02 -4.17 4.77
C ALA A 36 -5.45 -4.38 4.24
N LEU A 37 -5.76 -3.87 3.04
CA LEU A 37 -7.04 -4.16 2.40
C LEU A 37 -7.17 -5.63 2.01
N ALA A 38 -6.14 -6.22 1.41
CA ALA A 38 -6.18 -7.63 1.03
C ALA A 38 -6.44 -8.55 2.25
N GLU A 39 -5.83 -8.26 3.40
CA GLU A 39 -6.12 -8.96 4.66
C GLU A 39 -7.58 -8.78 5.12
N GLN A 40 -8.13 -7.57 4.97
CA GLN A 40 -9.55 -7.30 5.28
C GLN A 40 -10.51 -8.09 4.39
N GLU A 41 -10.15 -8.30 3.12
CA GLU A 41 -10.91 -9.10 2.15
C GLU A 41 -10.65 -10.62 2.30
N GLY A 42 -9.92 -11.03 3.35
CA GLY A 42 -9.71 -12.45 3.68
C GLY A 42 -8.55 -13.12 2.94
N PHE A 43 -7.76 -12.36 2.19
CA PHE A 43 -6.52 -12.86 1.59
C PHE A 43 -5.38 -12.87 2.60
N ASN A 44 -4.34 -13.66 2.31
CA ASN A 44 -3.09 -13.64 3.06
C ASN A 44 -1.96 -13.13 2.15
N PRO A 45 -1.63 -11.82 2.16
CA PRO A 45 -0.60 -11.24 1.30
C PRO A 45 0.77 -11.92 1.40
N GLN A 46 1.10 -12.48 2.57
CA GLN A 46 2.38 -13.16 2.81
C GLN A 46 2.52 -14.47 2.03
N GLU A 47 1.38 -15.08 1.64
CA GLU A 47 1.31 -16.30 0.84
C GLU A 47 1.06 -16.02 -0.65
N MET A 48 0.92 -14.75 -1.02
CA MET A 48 0.67 -14.30 -2.38
C MET A 48 1.94 -13.75 -3.03
N ASN A 49 1.89 -13.65 -4.35
CA ASN A 49 2.76 -12.82 -5.16
C ASN A 49 2.15 -11.42 -5.18
N VAL A 50 2.89 -10.46 -4.62
CA VAL A 50 2.50 -9.03 -4.62
C VAL A 50 3.26 -8.34 -5.74
N LEU A 51 2.52 -7.76 -6.69
CA LEU A 51 3.07 -6.99 -7.80
C LEU A 51 2.64 -5.53 -7.65
N TYR A 52 3.62 -4.66 -7.48
CA TYR A 52 3.46 -3.23 -7.72
C TYR A 52 3.54 -3.00 -9.24
N ASP A 53 2.41 -2.68 -9.87
CA ASP A 53 2.32 -2.56 -11.32
C ASP A 53 2.82 -1.21 -11.79
N GLU A 54 4.12 -1.09 -12.04
CA GLU A 54 4.72 0.18 -12.46
C GLU A 54 4.04 0.76 -13.70
N GLY A 55 3.46 1.95 -13.55
CA GLY A 55 2.71 2.62 -14.62
C GLY A 55 1.33 2.03 -14.91
N ASN A 56 0.83 1.10 -14.09
CA ASN A 56 -0.47 0.45 -14.20
C ASN A 56 -0.70 -0.30 -15.53
N THR A 57 0.38 -0.70 -16.22
CA THR A 57 0.28 -1.30 -17.56
C THR A 57 -0.45 -2.65 -17.56
N LYS A 58 -0.28 -3.46 -16.51
CA LYS A 58 -0.96 -4.76 -16.38
C LYS A 58 -2.43 -4.60 -16.02
N TRP A 59 -2.73 -3.63 -15.17
CA TRP A 59 -4.12 -3.28 -14.90
C TRP A 59 -4.84 -2.77 -16.16
N ASP A 60 -4.20 -1.89 -16.95
CA ASP A 60 -4.80 -1.37 -18.19
C ASP A 60 -5.11 -2.49 -19.21
N GLU A 61 -4.22 -3.49 -19.33
CA GLU A 61 -4.45 -4.71 -20.14
C GLU A 61 -5.71 -5.45 -19.65
N VAL A 62 -5.82 -5.70 -18.34
CA VAL A 62 -6.96 -6.39 -17.71
C VAL A 62 -8.26 -5.61 -17.90
N ARG A 63 -8.25 -4.31 -17.60
CA ARG A 63 -9.41 -3.43 -17.76
C ARG A 63 -9.96 -3.50 -19.20
N THR A 64 -9.08 -3.40 -20.20
CA THR A 64 -9.45 -3.47 -21.61
C THR A 64 -10.14 -4.80 -21.97
N LEU A 65 -9.65 -5.91 -21.41
CA LEU A 65 -10.27 -7.23 -21.63
C LEU A 65 -11.64 -7.34 -20.95
N ILE A 66 -11.80 -6.78 -19.76
CA ILE A 66 -13.08 -6.74 -19.04
C ILE A 66 -14.11 -5.90 -19.80
N GLU A 67 -13.74 -4.71 -20.26
CA GLU A 67 -14.61 -3.83 -21.05
C GLU A 67 -15.07 -4.53 -22.34
N LYS A 68 -14.15 -5.16 -23.06
CA LYS A 68 -14.44 -5.90 -24.29
C LYS A 68 -15.37 -7.09 -24.08
N SER A 69 -15.20 -7.83 -22.97
CA SER A 69 -15.98 -9.05 -22.69
C SER A 69 -17.35 -8.78 -22.09
N SER A 70 -17.47 -7.74 -21.26
CA SER A 70 -18.72 -7.41 -20.56
C SER A 70 -19.72 -6.63 -21.40
N GLY A 71 -19.28 -6.00 -22.51
CA GLY A 71 -20.11 -5.13 -23.34
C GLY A 71 -20.64 -3.88 -22.59
N LYS A 72 -20.23 -3.68 -21.33
CA LYS A 72 -20.56 -2.54 -20.48
C LYS A 72 -19.30 -1.70 -20.35
N ASN A 73 -19.15 -0.76 -21.28
CA ASN A 73 -17.85 -0.15 -21.57
C ASN A 73 -17.27 0.80 -20.52
N GLU A 74 -17.99 1.31 -19.51
CA GLU A 74 -17.44 2.48 -18.78
C GLU A 74 -17.73 2.56 -17.27
N THR A 75 -18.57 1.69 -16.69
CA THR A 75 -19.12 1.99 -15.35
C THR A 75 -18.40 1.36 -14.17
N ALA A 76 -17.74 0.21 -14.33
CA ALA A 76 -17.18 -0.50 -13.17
C ALA A 76 -15.92 0.18 -12.60
N PHE A 77 -15.17 0.91 -13.43
CA PHE A 77 -13.86 1.46 -13.06
C PHE A 77 -13.75 2.98 -13.25
N SER A 78 -14.85 3.67 -13.57
CA SER A 78 -14.85 5.13 -13.74
C SER A 78 -14.45 5.89 -12.47
N VAL A 79 -14.53 5.25 -11.30
CA VAL A 79 -13.99 5.79 -10.04
C VAL A 79 -12.48 6.05 -10.10
N LEU A 80 -11.77 5.38 -11.01
CA LEU A 80 -10.32 5.54 -11.24
C LEU A 80 -10.00 6.63 -12.27
N ASP A 81 -10.99 7.14 -13.02
CA ASP A 81 -10.76 8.08 -14.11
C ASP A 81 -10.23 9.43 -13.59
N GLY A 82 -9.14 9.88 -14.21
CA GLY A 82 -8.45 11.12 -13.81
C GLY A 82 -7.79 11.06 -12.43
N LYS A 83 -7.72 9.89 -11.77
CA LYS A 83 -7.03 9.71 -10.49
C LYS A 83 -5.56 9.40 -10.70
N ASN A 84 -4.72 9.98 -9.84
CA ASN A 84 -3.31 9.60 -9.72
C ASN A 84 -3.20 8.36 -8.81
N TYR A 85 -3.50 7.17 -9.34
CA TYR A 85 -3.52 5.94 -8.55
C TYR A 85 -2.43 4.95 -8.95
N GLN A 86 -2.15 4.02 -8.04
CA GLN A 86 -1.26 2.89 -8.25
C GLN A 86 -2.04 1.59 -8.05
N ALA A 87 -1.95 0.69 -9.02
CA ALA A 87 -2.48 -0.65 -8.92
C ALA A 87 -1.47 -1.59 -8.24
N VAL A 88 -1.96 -2.38 -7.28
CA VAL A 88 -1.21 -3.48 -6.66
C VAL A 88 -1.99 -4.76 -6.86
N ARG A 89 -1.34 -5.77 -7.43
CA ARG A 89 -1.93 -7.08 -7.68
C ARG A 89 -1.46 -8.08 -6.64
N PHE A 90 -2.40 -8.82 -6.10
CA PHE A 90 -2.18 -9.99 -5.27
C PHE A 90 -2.65 -11.21 -6.05
N ALA A 91 -1.74 -12.14 -6.31
CA ALA A 91 -2.08 -13.39 -6.96
C ALA A 91 -1.51 -14.57 -6.16
N PRO A 92 -2.20 -15.72 -6.09
CA PRO A 92 -1.68 -16.85 -5.35
C PRO A 92 -0.38 -17.36 -5.95
N ARG A 93 0.53 -17.84 -5.08
CA ARG A 93 1.80 -18.46 -5.52
C ARG A 93 1.61 -19.79 -6.23
N ARG A 94 0.48 -20.45 -6.00
CA ARG A 94 0.09 -21.72 -6.61
C ARG A 94 -1.32 -21.55 -7.14
N GLU A 95 -1.54 -21.86 -8.42
CA GLU A 95 -2.83 -21.66 -9.11
C GLU A 95 -4.01 -22.39 -8.46
N MET A 96 -3.77 -23.38 -7.59
CA MET A 96 -4.82 -24.20 -6.97
C MET A 96 -5.51 -23.56 -5.76
N LEU A 97 -5.14 -22.34 -5.33
CA LEU A 97 -5.68 -21.71 -4.11
C LEU A 97 -5.98 -20.22 -4.32
N GLY A 98 -7.24 -19.88 -4.59
CA GLY A 98 -7.77 -18.51 -4.47
C GLY A 98 -7.76 -17.67 -5.75
N GLY A 99 -8.51 -16.56 -5.70
CA GLY A 99 -8.62 -15.58 -6.77
C GLY A 99 -7.47 -14.57 -6.81
N VAL A 100 -7.46 -13.73 -7.86
CA VAL A 100 -6.58 -12.57 -7.95
C VAL A 100 -7.29 -11.37 -7.34
N LEU A 101 -6.59 -10.55 -6.58
CA LEU A 101 -7.09 -9.27 -6.08
C LEU A 101 -6.25 -8.12 -6.64
N TRP A 102 -6.92 -7.13 -7.21
CA TRP A 102 -6.37 -5.85 -7.57
C TRP A 102 -6.80 -4.80 -6.56
N VAL A 103 -5.86 -4.00 -6.06
CA VAL A 103 -6.12 -2.89 -5.14
C VAL A 103 -5.61 -1.60 -5.74
N PHE A 104 -6.45 -0.56 -5.73
CA PHE A 104 -6.14 0.75 -6.32
C PHE A 104 -5.94 1.77 -5.20
N VAL A 105 -4.71 2.26 -5.06
CA VAL A 105 -4.34 3.22 -4.01
C VAL A 105 -4.09 4.59 -4.63
N ASP A 106 -4.72 5.62 -4.08
CA ASP A 106 -4.46 7.02 -4.42
C ASP A 106 -3.05 7.40 -3.95
N ARG A 107 -2.20 7.86 -4.89
CA ARG A 107 -0.80 8.19 -4.60
C ARG A 107 -0.65 9.49 -3.81
N ASP A 108 -1.63 10.39 -3.88
CA ASP A 108 -1.56 11.71 -3.26
C ASP A 108 -1.87 11.66 -1.76
N ASN A 109 -2.78 10.76 -1.35
CA ASN A 109 -3.24 10.65 0.04
C ASN A 109 -3.08 9.26 0.67
N LEU A 110 -2.59 8.27 -0.07
CA LEU A 110 -2.37 6.89 0.37
C LEU A 110 -3.63 6.20 0.92
N GLN A 111 -4.79 6.47 0.31
CA GLN A 111 -6.03 5.77 0.60
C GLN A 111 -6.39 4.80 -0.52
N VAL A 112 -7.06 3.71 -0.16
CA VAL A 112 -7.68 2.82 -1.13
C VAL A 112 -8.84 3.55 -1.80
N ILE A 113 -8.81 3.61 -3.13
CA ILE A 113 -9.93 4.13 -3.94
C ILE A 113 -10.98 3.03 -4.12
N SER A 114 -10.53 1.84 -4.53
CA SER A 114 -11.37 0.66 -4.78
C SER A 114 -10.50 -0.61 -4.88
N PHE A 115 -11.14 -1.75 -5.08
CA PHE A 115 -10.52 -3.03 -5.38
C PHE A 115 -11.34 -3.85 -6.37
N PHE A 116 -10.74 -4.88 -6.96
CA PHE A 116 -11.39 -5.79 -7.89
C PHE A 116 -10.85 -7.21 -7.73
N GLY A 117 -11.74 -8.17 -7.53
CA GLY A 117 -11.42 -9.60 -7.45
C GLY A 117 -11.71 -10.34 -8.75
N GLU A 118 -10.80 -11.21 -9.18
CA GLU A 118 -11.00 -12.20 -10.24
C GLU A 118 -11.06 -13.58 -9.57
N GLU A 119 -12.16 -14.32 -9.77
CA GLU A 119 -12.32 -15.72 -9.33
C GLU A 119 -11.84 -16.73 -10.38
#